data_AF-A0A653X688-F1
#
_entry.id   AF-A0A653X688-F1
#
_cell.length_a   1.000
_cell.length_b   1.000
_cell.length_c   1.000
_cell.angle_alpha   90.00
_cell.angle_beta   90.00
_cell.angle_gamma   90.00
#
_symmetry.space_group_name_H-M   'P 1'
#
loop_
_entity.id
_entity.type
_entity.pdbx_description
1 polymer ?
#
loop_
_entity_poly.entity_id
_entity_poly.type
_entity_poly.pdbx_seq_one_letter_code
_entity_poly.pdbx_strand_id
1 'polypeptide(L)'
;MSPIIGVSVTPPADYDPLGAGTNEDVAPSFAWVAASRFRLDMLNNRPLCGAGDPELLVGSAGEVRIHFPIVDPDAICILMLAPVSFEFELPESASSRPLTITVTYEGGPQVDTATLA
;
A
#
# COMPACT_ATOMS: atom_id res chain seq x y z
N MET A 1 -4.93 16.84 11.00
CA MET A 1 -5.41 16.44 9.66
C MET A 1 -6.05 15.08 9.83
N SER A 2 -7.18 14.82 9.19
CA SER A 2 -7.75 13.47 9.13
C SER A 2 -6.86 12.58 8.23
N PRO A 3 -6.67 11.29 8.55
CA PRO A 3 -5.94 10.38 7.67
C PRO A 3 -6.69 10.20 6.35
N ILE A 4 -5.96 10.02 5.26
CA ILE A 4 -6.54 9.70 3.94
C ILE A 4 -6.58 8.17 3.84
N ILE A 5 -7.76 7.58 3.84
CA ILE A 5 -7.93 6.13 3.78
C ILE A 5 -7.89 5.66 2.33
N GLY A 6 -7.14 4.59 2.06
CA GLY A 6 -7.11 3.95 0.74
C GLY A 6 -8.45 3.31 0.41
N VAL A 7 -8.96 3.55 -0.79
CA VAL A 7 -10.22 2.94 -1.25
C VAL A 7 -9.90 1.61 -1.90
N SER A 8 -10.51 0.52 -1.42
CA SER A 8 -10.39 -0.79 -2.05
C SER A 8 -10.95 -0.75 -3.48
N VAL A 9 -10.17 -1.22 -4.44
CA VAL A 9 -10.54 -1.31 -5.85
C VAL A 9 -10.28 -2.70 -6.39
N THR A 10 -10.88 -3.03 -7.53
CA THR A 10 -10.60 -4.29 -8.20
C THR A 10 -9.14 -4.32 -8.67
N PRO A 11 -8.36 -5.35 -8.31
CA PRO A 11 -7.00 -5.49 -8.80
C PRO A 11 -6.95 -5.62 -10.32
N PRO A 12 -5.87 -5.15 -10.97
CA PRO A 12 -5.66 -5.36 -12.40
C PRO A 12 -5.65 -6.86 -12.73
N ALA A 13 -6.25 -7.21 -13.86
CA ALA A 13 -6.26 -8.61 -14.31
C ALA A 13 -4.87 -9.14 -14.69
N ASP A 14 -3.93 -8.23 -14.97
CA ASP A 14 -2.53 -8.51 -15.35
C ASP A 14 -1.54 -8.31 -14.20
N TYR A 15 -2.01 -7.99 -12.99
CA TYR A 15 -1.13 -7.93 -11.82
C TYR A 15 -0.69 -9.35 -11.46
N ASP A 16 0.58 -9.66 -11.73
CA ASP A 16 1.25 -10.87 -11.28
C ASP A 16 2.11 -10.57 -10.04
N PRO A 17 1.59 -10.80 -8.83
CA PRO A 17 2.33 -10.48 -7.62
C PRO A 17 3.47 -11.46 -7.33
N LEU A 18 3.50 -12.64 -7.97
CA LEU A 18 4.55 -13.64 -7.80
C LEU A 18 5.62 -13.52 -8.89
N GLY A 19 5.30 -12.87 -10.01
CA GLY A 19 6.23 -12.49 -11.07
C GLY A 19 7.35 -11.56 -10.59
N ALA A 20 7.16 -10.87 -9.46
CA ALA A 20 8.17 -10.06 -8.79
C ALA A 20 9.18 -10.89 -7.94
N GLY A 21 8.96 -12.19 -7.76
CA GLY A 21 9.84 -13.11 -7.02
C GLY A 21 9.08 -14.02 -6.05
N THR A 22 9.65 -15.17 -5.70
CA THR A 22 9.04 -16.22 -4.86
C THR A 22 9.06 -15.93 -3.34
N ASN A 23 9.32 -14.69 -2.92
CA ASN A 23 9.47 -14.38 -1.49
C ASN A 23 8.14 -13.97 -0.87
N GLU A 24 7.98 -14.36 0.40
CA GLU A 24 6.83 -14.06 1.27
C GLU A 24 6.68 -12.54 1.52
N ASP A 25 7.73 -11.78 1.21
CA ASP A 25 7.85 -10.32 1.27
C ASP A 25 7.63 -9.70 -0.12
N VAL A 26 6.37 -9.70 -0.57
CA VAL A 26 6.00 -9.14 -1.88
C VAL A 26 6.08 -7.61 -1.79
N ALA A 27 7.01 -7.02 -2.52
CA ALA A 27 7.16 -5.57 -2.58
C ALA A 27 5.87 -4.93 -3.15
N PRO A 28 5.36 -3.85 -2.54
CA PRO A 28 4.20 -3.14 -3.06
C PRO A 28 4.48 -2.55 -4.46
N SER A 29 3.52 -2.71 -5.36
CA SER A 29 3.55 -2.11 -6.71
C SER A 29 2.71 -0.84 -6.74
N PHE A 30 3.18 0.17 -7.47
CA PHE A 30 2.52 1.48 -7.54
C PHE A 30 2.31 1.91 -8.99
N ALA A 31 1.16 2.50 -9.28
CA ALA A 31 0.86 3.07 -10.59
C ALA A 31 0.05 4.36 -10.48
N TRP A 32 0.40 5.38 -11.26
CA TRP A 32 -0.45 6.56 -11.44
C TRP A 32 -1.72 6.17 -12.21
N VAL A 33 -2.89 6.50 -11.66
CA VAL A 33 -4.18 6.32 -12.33
C VAL A 33 -4.82 7.65 -12.73
N ALA A 34 -4.38 8.76 -12.13
CA ALA A 34 -4.68 10.13 -12.55
C ALA A 34 -3.54 11.09 -12.15
N ALA A 35 -3.73 12.40 -12.37
CA ALA A 35 -2.75 13.42 -12.00
C ALA A 35 -2.46 13.43 -10.49
N SER A 36 -3.50 13.33 -9.66
CA SER A 36 -3.45 13.34 -8.19
C SER A 36 -3.86 12.00 -7.56
N ARG A 37 -3.92 10.91 -8.34
CA ARG A 37 -4.33 9.60 -7.81
C ARG A 37 -3.37 8.50 -8.23
N PHE A 38 -3.00 7.66 -7.27
CA PHE A 38 -2.19 6.47 -7.52
C PHE A 38 -2.83 5.25 -6.88
N ARG A 39 -2.51 4.09 -7.43
CA ARG A 39 -2.91 2.79 -6.92
C ARG A 39 -1.73 2.07 -6.30
N LEU A 40 -1.96 1.40 -5.18
CA LEU A 40 -1.10 0.42 -4.53
C LEU A 40 -1.67 -0.97 -4.82
N ASP A 41 -0.88 -1.84 -5.42
CA ASP A 41 -1.20 -3.25 -5.68
C ASP A 41 -0.24 -4.14 -4.87
N MET A 42 -0.77 -5.11 -4.12
CA MET A 42 0.04 -6.02 -3.30
C MET A 42 -0.66 -7.37 -3.08
N LEU A 43 0.08 -8.36 -2.55
CA LEU A 43 -0.52 -9.61 -2.07
C LEU A 43 -1.04 -9.45 -0.65
N ASN A 44 -2.20 -10.04 -0.38
CA ASN A 44 -2.65 -10.25 0.99
C ASN A 44 -1.75 -11.30 1.67
N ASN A 45 -0.76 -10.83 2.41
CA ASN A 45 0.20 -11.66 3.13
C ASN A 45 0.03 -11.54 4.65
N ARG A 46 0.85 -12.26 5.41
CA ARG A 46 0.73 -12.32 6.88
C ARG A 46 0.78 -10.93 7.57
N PRO A 47 1.64 -9.98 7.17
CA PRO A 47 1.60 -8.59 7.66
C PRO A 47 0.28 -7.85 7.50
N LEU A 48 -0.56 -8.19 6.52
CA LEU A 48 -1.89 -7.60 6.33
C LEU A 48 -2.98 -8.28 7.17
N CYS A 49 -2.68 -9.43 7.75
CA CYS A 49 -3.63 -10.19 8.54
C CYS A 49 -3.91 -9.49 9.85
N GLY A 50 -5.18 -9.11 10.05
CA GLY A 50 -5.57 -8.31 11.20
C GLY A 50 -5.18 -6.83 11.06
N ALA A 51 -4.61 -6.41 9.92
CA ALA A 51 -4.48 -5.00 9.60
C ALA A 51 -5.80 -4.44 9.05
N GLY A 52 -6.05 -3.16 9.29
CA GLY A 52 -7.14 -2.40 8.71
C GLY A 52 -6.84 -1.88 7.32
N ASP A 53 -7.76 -1.07 6.79
CA ASP A 53 -7.51 -0.33 5.55
C ASP A 53 -6.28 0.58 5.70
N PRO A 54 -5.45 0.71 4.64
CA PRO A 54 -4.25 1.52 4.72
C PRO A 54 -4.56 3.02 4.81
N GLU A 55 -3.76 3.70 5.62
CA GLU A 55 -3.82 5.13 5.84
C GLU A 55 -2.64 5.84 5.18
N LEU A 56 -2.92 6.89 4.43
CA LEU A 56 -1.91 7.73 3.81
C LEU A 56 -1.63 8.96 4.68
N LEU A 57 -0.35 9.14 5.00
CA LEU A 57 0.23 10.25 5.73
C LEU A 57 1.13 11.05 4.80
N VAL A 58 0.86 12.35 4.66
CA VAL A 58 1.62 13.24 3.77
C VAL A 58 2.81 13.84 4.53
N GLY A 59 4.02 13.50 4.11
CA GLY A 59 5.25 14.07 4.67
C GLY A 59 5.64 15.38 3.98
N SER A 60 5.59 15.41 2.65
CA SER A 60 5.90 16.59 1.83
C SER A 60 5.35 16.45 0.39
N ALA A 61 5.65 17.43 -0.48
CA ALA A 61 5.23 17.43 -1.88
C ALA A 61 5.61 16.17 -2.67
N GLY A 62 6.73 15.53 -2.30
CA GLY A 62 7.28 14.35 -2.98
C GLY A 62 7.50 13.16 -2.04
N GLU A 63 6.96 13.19 -0.82
CA GLU A 63 7.08 12.11 0.15
C GLU A 63 5.74 11.84 0.83
N VAL A 64 5.28 10.59 0.73
CA VAL A 64 4.12 10.08 1.47
C VAL A 64 4.48 8.79 2.18
N ARG A 65 3.71 8.46 3.21
CA ARG A 65 3.81 7.21 3.96
C ARG A 65 2.46 6.53 3.98
N ILE A 66 2.45 5.23 3.80
CA ILE A 66 1.27 4.38 3.90
C ILE A 66 1.43 3.53 5.15
N HIS A 67 0.44 3.57 6.02
CA HIS A 67 0.43 2.88 7.29
C HIS A 67 -0.74 1.89 7.33
N PHE A 68 -0.46 0.63 7.65
CA PHE A 68 -1.49 -0.38 7.90
C PHE A 68 -1.69 -0.52 9.41
N PRO A 69 -2.81 -0.02 9.98
CA PRO A 69 -3.06 -0.07 11.42
C PRO A 69 -3.43 -1.49 11.86
N ILE A 70 -3.05 -1.91 13.07
CA ILE A 70 -3.53 -3.19 13.63
C ILE A 70 -4.97 -3.03 14.10
N VAL A 71 -5.86 -3.85 13.56
CA VAL A 71 -7.27 -3.95 13.99
C VAL A 71 -7.52 -5.23 14.79
N ASP A 72 -6.83 -6.33 14.48
CA ASP A 72 -6.92 -7.61 15.21
C ASP A 72 -5.53 -8.27 15.33
N PRO A 73 -4.83 -8.11 16.48
CA PRO A 73 -3.50 -8.68 16.67
C PRO A 73 -3.48 -10.21 16.75
N ASP A 74 -4.62 -10.85 17.02
CA ASP A 74 -4.76 -12.29 17.19
C ASP A 74 -5.30 -12.99 15.92
N ALA A 75 -5.45 -12.25 14.83
CA ALA A 75 -5.98 -12.76 13.57
C ALA A 75 -5.14 -13.95 13.05
N ILE A 76 -5.75 -15.13 13.03
CA ILE A 76 -5.14 -16.35 12.46
C ILE A 76 -5.27 -16.29 10.95
N CYS A 77 -4.14 -16.23 10.25
CA CYS A 77 -4.15 -16.19 8.81
C CYS A 77 -3.87 -17.55 8.17
N ILE A 78 -4.83 -18.01 7.38
CA ILE A 78 -4.53 -18.91 6.25
C ILE A 78 -4.03 -18.00 5.15
N LEU A 79 -2.80 -18.23 4.66
CA LEU A 79 -2.18 -17.44 3.60
C LEU A 79 -3.04 -17.55 2.33
N MET A 80 -4.03 -16.68 2.20
CA MET A 80 -4.81 -16.54 0.97
C MET A 80 -4.07 -15.53 0.12
N LEU A 81 -3.22 -16.04 -0.77
CA LEU A 81 -2.44 -15.27 -1.74
C LEU A 81 -3.37 -14.64 -2.81
N ALA A 82 -4.29 -13.79 -2.36
CA ALA A 82 -5.17 -13.02 -3.20
C ALA A 82 -4.59 -11.60 -3.37
N PRO A 83 -4.60 -11.06 -4.60
CA PRO A 83 -4.20 -9.68 -4.82
C PRO A 83 -5.21 -8.74 -4.16
N VAL A 84 -4.69 -7.66 -3.59
CA VAL A 84 -5.48 -6.54 -3.06
C VAL A 84 -4.95 -5.24 -3.63
N SER A 85 -5.86 -4.31 -3.87
CA SER A 85 -5.54 -3.02 -4.48
C SER A 85 -6.26 -1.90 -3.77
N PHE A 86 -5.52 -0.81 -3.55
CA PHE A 86 -6.02 0.40 -2.90
C PHE A 86 -5.69 1.62 -3.76
N GLU A 87 -6.65 2.51 -3.95
CA GLU A 87 -6.45 3.80 -4.59
C GLU A 87 -6.39 4.92 -3.56
N PHE A 88 -5.44 5.84 -3.74
CA PHE A 88 -5.28 7.03 -2.91
C PHE A 88 -5.43 8.29 -3.74
N GLU A 89 -6.18 9.25 -3.21
CA GLU A 89 -6.20 10.62 -3.71
C GLU A 89 -5.23 11.48 -2.90
N LEU A 90 -4.22 12.02 -3.58
CA LEU A 90 -3.23 12.91 -3.00
C LEU A 90 -3.83 14.31 -2.82
N PRO A 91 -3.58 14.97 -1.68
CA PRO A 91 -3.86 16.39 -1.58
C PRO A 91 -2.91 17.17 -2.50
N GLU A 92 -3.30 18.38 -2.87
CA GLU A 92 -2.52 19.27 -3.74
C GLU A 92 -1.07 19.42 -3.25
N SER A 93 -0.89 19.49 -1.93
CA SER A 93 0.41 19.61 -1.27
C SER A 93 1.34 18.39 -1.42
N ALA A 94 0.91 17.29 -2.02
CA ALA A 94 1.64 16.02 -2.19
C ALA A 94 1.65 15.51 -3.65
N SER A 95 1.23 16.35 -4.61
CA SER A 95 0.96 15.93 -6.00
C SER A 95 2.18 15.96 -6.95
N SER A 96 3.40 16.06 -6.42
CA SER A 96 4.61 16.14 -7.25
C SER A 96 5.10 14.77 -7.73
N ARG A 97 5.80 14.77 -8.87
CA ARG A 97 6.42 13.58 -9.47
C ARG A 97 7.93 13.79 -9.59
N PRO A 98 8.78 12.79 -9.27
CA PRO A 98 8.41 11.47 -8.73
C PRO A 98 7.95 11.54 -7.26
N LEU A 99 7.18 10.56 -6.83
CA LEU A 99 6.69 10.43 -5.46
C LEU A 99 7.43 9.32 -4.72
N THR A 100 8.06 9.65 -3.59
CA THR A 100 8.65 8.67 -2.67
C THR A 100 7.57 8.13 -1.74
N ILE A 101 7.46 6.81 -1.63
CA ILE A 101 6.44 6.13 -0.84
C ILE A 101 7.13 5.18 0.14
N THR A 102 6.82 5.31 1.43
CA THR A 102 7.22 4.33 2.46
C THR A 102 5.98 3.63 2.99
N VAL A 103 5.97 2.30 2.99
CA VAL A 103 4.90 1.47 3.54
C VAL A 103 5.37 0.86 4.86
N THR A 104 4.57 1.01 5.91
CA THR A 104 4.84 0.46 7.24
C THR A 104 3.67 -0.37 7.73
N TYR A 105 3.97 -1.53 8.32
CA TYR A 105 2.99 -2.40 8.98
C TYR A 105 3.12 -2.24 10.49
N GLU A 106 2.03 -1.85 11.16
CA GLU A 106 2.05 -1.70 12.60
C GLU A 106 2.26 -3.06 13.29
N GLY A 107 3.13 -3.10 14.30
CA GLY A 107 3.51 -4.34 15.02
C GLY A 107 4.42 -5.31 14.25
N GLY A 108 4.88 -4.94 13.05
CA GLY A 108 5.77 -5.76 12.23
C GLY A 108 7.18 -5.17 12.06
N PRO A 109 8.18 -5.99 11.68
CA PRO A 109 9.51 -5.52 11.30
C PRO A 109 9.57 -4.96 9.86
N GLN A 110 8.51 -5.14 9.06
CA GLN A 110 8.55 -4.87 7.62
C GLN A 110 8.27 -3.39 7.33
N VAL A 111 9.19 -2.79 6.56
CA VAL A 111 9.07 -1.45 6.01
C VAL A 111 9.55 -1.53 4.57
N ASP A 112 8.70 -1.14 3.63
CA ASP A 112 9.03 -1.10 2.21
C ASP A 112 9.15 0.34 1.73
N THR A 113 10.10 0.62 0.84
CA THR A 113 10.25 1.94 0.22
C THR A 113 10.29 1.80 -1.28
N ALA A 114 9.51 2.63 -1.99
CA ALA A 114 9.45 2.67 -3.44
C ALA A 114 9.40 4.12 -3.94
N THR A 115 9.65 4.29 -5.24
CA THR A 115 9.45 5.56 -5.94
C THR A 115 8.48 5.35 -7.09
N LEU A 116 7.42 6.15 -7.13
CA LEU A 116 6.46 6.18 -8.21
C LEU A 116 6.81 7.30 -9.19
N ALA A 117 7.06 6.94 -10.45
CA ALA A 117 7.45 7.85 -11.54
C ALA A 117 6.24 8.27 -12.37
#